data_AF-A0A2X3CW23-F1
#
_entry.id   AF-A0A2X3CW23-F1
#
_cell.length_a   1.000
_cell.length_b   1.000
_cell.length_c   1.000
_cell.angle_alpha   90.00
_cell.angle_beta   90.00
_cell.angle_gamma   90.00
#
_symmetry.space_group_name_H-M   'P 1'
#
loop_
_entity.id
_entity.type
_entity.pdbx_description
1 polymer ?
#
loop_
_entity_poly.entity_id
_entity_poly.type
_entity_poly.pdbx_seq_one_letter_code
_entity_poly.pdbx_strand_id
1 'polypeptide(L)'
;MDSLSHLLALLAPRCEVNLHCRFGGRWQAGHQQMRSGVVPWHVVLRGEGRLNVGGQTHHLRAGDVVLLPHGSPHLMESLVEWGQVLPVAHRFNGTVTEMRAGPAEGALEMLCGEFYFGPHVSWLFSEASTLIHLHTDAREDCPELDALLNILVRESLAQRPGGSAIVRSLGDTLLVLLLRMLLGEQQPPGGLLRLMSDERLMPAVLAVMATPEQPWTLESMAARAFFITGHLCPSFCPRLSPDAAGVAVAVANGAGRPAAAPGASDQPRGHCRTLWLSVAGVLLEALQNALWRDAGRVATGLAPRVSRR
;
A
#
# COMPACT_ATOMS: atom_id res chain seq x y z
N MET A 1 8.35 15.93 -14.44
CA MET A 1 8.06 15.20 -13.19
C MET A 1 8.00 13.73 -13.55
N ASP A 2 8.70 12.86 -12.84
CA ASP A 2 8.61 11.40 -13.06
C ASP A 2 7.24 10.85 -12.62
N SER A 3 6.95 9.61 -13.01
CA SER A 3 5.64 8.97 -12.80
C SER A 3 5.29 8.77 -11.32
N LEU A 4 6.28 8.41 -10.50
CA LEU A 4 6.08 8.22 -9.07
C LEU A 4 5.82 9.57 -8.39
N SER A 5 6.60 10.60 -8.71
CA SER A 5 6.36 11.95 -8.20
C SER A 5 4.97 12.48 -8.57
N HIS A 6 4.50 12.19 -9.80
CA HIS A 6 3.15 12.57 -10.22
C HIS A 6 2.06 11.82 -9.44
N LEU A 7 2.21 10.50 -9.25
CA LEU A 7 1.30 9.70 -8.43
C LEU A 7 1.25 10.21 -6.99
N LEU A 8 2.40 10.52 -6.40
CA LEU A 8 2.49 11.04 -5.03
C LEU A 8 1.81 12.41 -4.90
N ALA A 9 1.93 13.27 -5.92
CA ALA A 9 1.23 14.55 -5.96
C ALA A 9 -0.30 14.37 -6.04
N LEU A 10 -0.78 13.39 -6.81
CA LEU A 10 -2.21 13.09 -6.95
C LEU A 10 -2.81 12.46 -5.68
N LEU A 11 -2.11 11.49 -5.10
CA LEU A 11 -2.57 10.78 -3.91
C LEU A 11 -2.39 11.59 -2.63
N ALA A 12 -1.39 12.48 -2.61
CA ALA A 12 -0.93 13.21 -1.44
C ALA A 12 -0.88 12.32 -0.18
N PRO A 13 -0.22 11.15 -0.25
CA PRO A 13 -0.29 10.18 0.82
C PRO A 13 0.44 10.72 2.05
N ARG A 14 0.05 10.19 3.22
CA ARG A 14 0.67 10.56 4.50
C ARG A 14 1.23 9.32 5.16
N CYS A 15 2.41 9.44 5.74
CA CYS A 15 2.93 8.45 6.65
C CYS A 15 2.72 8.91 8.10
N GLU A 16 2.22 7.99 8.93
CA GLU A 16 2.28 8.12 10.38
C GLU A 16 3.18 7.02 10.93
N VAL A 17 4.24 7.43 11.63
CA VAL A 17 5.08 6.55 12.43
C VAL A 17 4.54 6.62 13.85
N ASN A 18 3.86 5.58 14.32
CA ASN A 18 3.07 5.63 15.55
C ASN A 18 3.65 4.77 16.68
N LEU A 19 4.36 3.68 16.36
CA LEU A 19 4.82 2.72 17.37
C LEU A 19 6.32 2.44 17.26
N HIS A 20 6.97 2.38 18.42
CA HIS A 20 8.30 1.76 18.56
C HIS A 20 8.18 0.57 19.50
N CYS A 21 8.37 -0.63 18.96
CA CYS A 21 8.10 -1.89 19.63
C CYS A 21 9.40 -2.54 20.09
N ARG A 22 9.45 -3.00 21.34
CA ARG A 22 10.56 -3.77 21.91
C ARG A 22 10.01 -4.94 22.72
N PHE A 23 10.09 -6.13 22.16
CA PHE A 23 9.45 -7.32 22.72
C PHE A 23 10.45 -8.46 22.96
N GLY A 24 10.66 -8.82 24.22
CA GLY A 24 11.44 -9.99 24.64
C GLY A 24 10.59 -11.04 25.35
N GLY A 25 11.13 -12.26 25.43
CA GLY A 25 10.41 -13.41 25.97
C GLY A 25 9.25 -13.85 25.06
N ARG A 26 8.21 -14.45 25.67
CA ARG A 26 7.00 -14.86 24.95
C ARG A 26 5.98 -13.74 24.92
N TRP A 27 5.61 -13.27 23.74
CA TRP A 27 4.72 -12.12 23.55
C TRP A 27 3.84 -12.29 22.32
N GLN A 28 2.71 -11.59 22.32
CA GLN A 28 1.78 -11.53 21.20
C GLN A 28 1.22 -10.11 21.10
N ALA A 29 1.19 -9.57 19.88
CA ALA A 29 0.67 -8.24 19.57
C ALA A 29 -0.24 -8.33 18.35
N GLY A 30 -1.56 -8.21 18.59
CA GLY A 30 -2.57 -8.26 17.54
C GLY A 30 -2.86 -6.89 16.96
N HIS A 31 -3.16 -6.86 15.67
CA HIS A 31 -3.62 -5.68 14.94
C HIS A 31 -4.97 -5.97 14.30
N GLN A 32 -5.92 -5.06 14.49
CA GLN A 32 -7.27 -5.19 13.94
C GLN A 32 -7.31 -4.78 12.46
N GLN A 33 -8.41 -5.14 11.78
CA GLN A 33 -8.67 -4.74 10.40
C GLN A 33 -8.72 -3.20 10.31
N MET A 34 -7.96 -2.64 9.38
CA MET A 34 -7.98 -1.21 9.09
C MET A 34 -9.01 -0.86 8.03
N ARG A 35 -9.41 0.41 8.01
CA ARG A 35 -10.26 0.96 6.95
C ARG A 35 -9.54 0.94 5.60
N SER A 36 -10.31 0.89 4.51
CA SER A 36 -9.78 1.00 3.16
C SER A 36 -8.89 2.24 2.99
N GLY A 37 -7.78 2.06 2.29
CA GLY A 37 -6.79 3.12 2.04
C GLY A 37 -5.81 3.39 3.17
N VAL A 38 -5.78 2.53 4.19
CA VAL A 38 -4.75 2.52 5.23
C VAL A 38 -3.91 1.26 5.09
N VAL A 39 -2.60 1.44 4.95
CA VAL A 39 -1.62 0.36 4.79
C VAL A 39 -0.71 0.34 6.01
N PRO A 40 -0.96 -0.56 6.98
CA PRO A 40 -0.03 -0.82 8.06
C PRO A 40 1.31 -1.29 7.51
N TRP A 41 2.39 -0.86 8.14
CA TRP A 41 3.73 -1.29 7.83
C TRP A 41 4.52 -1.57 9.11
N HIS A 42 5.44 -2.52 9.02
CA HIS A 42 6.36 -2.88 10.09
C HIS A 42 7.77 -3.04 9.54
N VAL A 43 8.73 -2.42 10.18
CA VAL A 43 10.16 -2.55 9.88
C VAL A 43 10.83 -3.25 11.06
N VAL A 44 11.45 -4.40 10.81
CA VAL A 44 12.21 -5.12 11.83
C VAL A 44 13.63 -4.57 11.89
N LEU A 45 13.95 -3.91 12.99
CA LEU A 45 15.24 -3.27 13.22
C LEU A 45 16.25 -4.25 13.81
N ARG A 46 15.80 -5.12 14.72
CA ARG A 46 16.62 -6.14 15.38
C ARG A 46 15.77 -7.33 15.82
N GLY A 47 16.42 -8.49 15.98
CA GLY A 47 15.76 -9.70 16.45
C GLY A 47 14.84 -10.32 15.41
N GLU A 48 13.99 -11.24 15.86
CA GLU A 48 13.17 -12.09 15.00
C GLU A 48 11.79 -12.35 15.62
N GLY A 49 10.80 -12.65 14.78
CA GLY A 49 9.42 -12.92 15.18
C GLY A 49 8.60 -13.56 14.07
N ARG A 50 7.34 -13.86 14.36
CA ARG A 50 6.39 -14.39 13.38
C ARG A 50 5.27 -13.38 13.13
N LEU A 51 4.88 -13.24 11.87
CA LEU A 51 3.67 -12.53 11.44
C LEU A 51 2.67 -13.55 10.93
N ASN A 52 1.49 -13.58 11.54
CA ASN A 52 0.36 -14.36 11.06
C ASN A 52 -0.65 -13.44 10.39
N VAL A 53 -0.93 -13.67 9.11
CA VAL A 53 -1.89 -12.91 8.32
C VAL A 53 -2.60 -13.84 7.34
N GLY A 54 -3.93 -13.76 7.24
CA GLY A 54 -4.69 -14.60 6.30
C GLY A 54 -4.52 -16.12 6.51
N GLY A 55 -4.17 -16.56 7.71
CA GLY A 55 -3.88 -17.97 8.01
C GLY A 55 -2.50 -18.45 7.58
N GLN A 56 -1.64 -17.56 7.08
CA GLN A 56 -0.24 -17.85 6.74
C GLN A 56 0.69 -17.25 7.78
N THR A 57 1.75 -17.99 8.10
CA THR A 57 2.80 -17.57 9.04
C THR A 57 4.06 -17.21 8.27
N HIS A 58 4.57 -16.01 8.51
CA HIS A 58 5.79 -15.48 7.90
C HIS A 58 6.83 -15.25 8.99
N HIS A 59 8.05 -15.75 8.74
CA HIS A 59 9.18 -15.47 9.61
C HIS A 59 9.73 -14.09 9.28
N LEU A 60 9.89 -13.24 10.30
CA LEU A 60 10.42 -11.90 10.18
C LEU A 60 11.74 -11.78 10.93
N ARG A 61 12.72 -11.14 10.31
CA ARG A 61 14.05 -10.89 10.87
C ARG A 61 14.53 -9.47 10.60
N ALA A 62 15.58 -9.04 11.29
CA ALA A 62 16.21 -7.74 11.09
C ALA A 62 16.46 -7.46 9.59
N GLY A 63 16.04 -6.29 9.12
CA GLY A 63 16.06 -5.91 7.70
C GLY A 63 14.79 -6.27 6.94
N ASP A 64 13.80 -6.91 7.55
CA ASP A 64 12.51 -7.12 6.90
C ASP A 64 11.61 -5.90 7.02
N VAL A 65 10.99 -5.52 5.90
CA VAL A 65 9.90 -4.56 5.84
C VAL A 65 8.66 -5.30 5.34
N VAL A 66 7.56 -5.22 6.08
CA VAL A 66 6.27 -5.75 5.66
C VAL A 66 5.24 -4.64 5.49
N LEU A 67 4.45 -4.74 4.43
CA LEU A 67 3.29 -3.88 4.17
C LEU A 67 2.04 -4.75 4.09
N LEU A 68 0.93 -4.24 4.62
CA LEU A 68 -0.39 -4.88 4.51
C LEU A 68 -1.31 -3.99 3.66
N PRO A 69 -1.31 -4.14 2.32
CA PRO A 69 -1.99 -3.23 1.40
C PRO A 69 -3.48 -3.00 1.67
N HIS A 70 -4.15 -4.02 2.20
CA HIS A 70 -5.59 -4.00 2.46
C HIS A 70 -5.91 -3.85 3.95
N GLY A 71 -4.90 -3.53 4.77
CA GLY A 71 -5.10 -3.32 6.20
C GLY A 71 -5.53 -4.56 6.97
N SER A 72 -5.25 -5.75 6.44
CA SER A 72 -5.72 -7.02 6.99
C SER A 72 -5.35 -7.19 8.47
N PRO A 73 -6.25 -7.78 9.30
CA PRO A 73 -5.91 -8.11 10.66
C PRO A 73 -4.75 -9.11 10.66
N HIS A 74 -3.85 -8.92 11.60
CA HIS A 74 -2.65 -9.74 11.70
C HIS A 74 -2.17 -9.86 13.14
N LEU A 75 -1.42 -10.91 13.42
CA LEU A 75 -0.86 -11.18 14.74
C LEU A 75 0.65 -11.29 14.62
N MET A 76 1.36 -10.44 15.37
CA MET A 76 2.80 -10.54 15.56
C MET A 76 3.07 -11.33 16.83
N GLU A 77 4.00 -12.27 16.80
CA GLU A 77 4.33 -13.09 17.96
C GLU A 77 5.81 -13.50 18.04
N SER A 78 6.24 -13.84 19.25
CA SER A 78 7.59 -14.33 19.52
C SER A 78 7.85 -15.71 18.92
N LEU A 79 9.13 -16.00 18.64
CA LEU A 79 9.61 -17.38 18.39
C LEU A 79 9.64 -18.25 19.66
N VAL A 80 9.52 -17.64 20.84
CA VAL A 80 9.48 -18.35 22.12
C VAL A 80 8.09 -18.97 22.34
N GLU A 81 8.02 -20.30 22.32
CA GLU A 81 6.75 -21.03 22.41
C GLU A 81 6.38 -21.46 23.84
N TRP A 82 7.31 -21.38 24.78
CA TRP A 82 7.14 -21.81 26.17
C TRP A 82 6.94 -20.64 27.14
N GLY A 83 6.31 -20.92 28.28
CA GLY A 83 6.03 -19.94 29.32
C GLY A 83 4.76 -19.11 29.10
N GLN A 84 4.51 -18.16 30.00
CA GLN A 84 3.36 -17.26 29.93
C GLN A 84 3.56 -16.17 28.87
N VAL A 85 2.49 -15.80 28.17
CA VAL A 85 2.51 -14.61 27.30
C VAL A 85 2.63 -13.38 28.20
N LEU A 86 3.69 -12.61 28.01
CA LEU A 86 3.95 -11.40 28.78
C LEU A 86 3.05 -10.25 28.29
N PRO A 87 2.51 -9.43 29.21
CA PRO A 87 1.71 -8.28 28.83
C PRO A 87 2.56 -7.23 28.11
N VAL A 88 1.95 -6.57 27.13
CA VAL A 88 2.56 -5.43 26.42
C VAL A 88 2.20 -4.14 27.15
N ALA A 89 3.22 -3.43 27.63
CA ALA A 89 3.09 -2.10 28.21
C ALA A 89 3.16 -1.03 27.12
N HIS A 90 2.36 0.03 27.27
CA HIS A 90 2.28 1.15 26.32
C HIS A 90 2.69 2.45 27.01
N ARG A 91 3.57 3.23 26.38
CA ARG A 91 3.99 4.55 26.88
C ARG A 91 4.18 5.53 25.73
N PHE A 92 3.38 6.58 25.69
CA PHE A 92 3.59 7.67 24.74
C PHE A 92 4.77 8.55 25.19
N ASN A 93 5.74 8.79 24.30
CA ASN A 93 6.94 9.57 24.60
C ASN A 93 6.90 11.00 24.05
N GLY A 94 5.75 11.46 23.53
CA GLY A 94 5.62 12.77 22.90
C GLY A 94 5.81 12.75 21.38
N THR A 95 6.32 11.66 20.82
CA THR A 95 6.48 11.47 19.37
C THR A 95 5.84 10.17 18.90
N VAL A 96 6.16 9.05 19.53
CA VAL A 96 5.60 7.72 19.25
C VAL A 96 5.11 7.06 20.54
N THR A 97 4.32 6.00 20.41
CA THR A 97 3.99 5.10 21.52
C THR A 97 4.99 3.96 21.57
N GLU A 98 5.74 3.89 22.67
CA GLU A 98 6.62 2.77 22.96
C GLU A 98 5.80 1.57 23.43
N MET A 99 5.92 0.43 22.75
CA MET A 99 5.32 -0.85 23.16
C MET A 99 6.40 -1.78 23.66
N ARG A 100 6.29 -2.26 24.91
CA ARG A 100 7.35 -3.03 25.57
C ARG A 100 6.80 -4.29 26.21
N ALA A 101 7.47 -5.43 26.00
CA ALA A 101 7.18 -6.68 26.68
C ALA A 101 8.49 -7.38 27.04
N GLY A 102 8.55 -7.98 28.23
CA GLY A 102 9.67 -8.79 28.68
C GLY A 102 11.05 -8.09 28.74
N PRO A 103 12.13 -8.86 28.89
CA PRO A 103 13.48 -8.35 28.99
C PRO A 103 14.00 -7.81 27.65
N ALA A 104 14.97 -6.89 27.69
CA ALA A 104 15.53 -6.26 26.49
C ALA A 104 16.52 -7.15 25.71
N GLU A 105 17.10 -8.15 26.37
CA GLU A 105 18.07 -9.06 25.77
C GLU A 105 17.38 -10.00 24.76
N GLY A 106 17.90 -10.07 23.54
CA GLY A 106 17.30 -10.86 22.45
C GLY A 106 15.92 -10.35 21.99
N ALA A 107 15.51 -9.15 22.40
CA ALA A 107 14.21 -8.60 22.06
C ALA A 107 14.11 -8.28 20.56
N LEU A 108 12.93 -8.57 19.98
CA LEU A 108 12.52 -8.01 18.70
C LEU A 108 12.35 -6.50 18.85
N GLU A 109 13.00 -5.73 18.00
CA GLU A 109 12.85 -4.27 17.91
C GLU A 109 12.24 -3.91 16.56
N MET A 110 11.14 -3.15 16.55
CA MET A 110 10.46 -2.75 15.33
C MET A 110 10.02 -1.29 15.38
N LEU A 111 9.96 -0.68 14.20
CA LEU A 111 9.22 0.54 14.00
C LEU A 111 7.96 0.22 13.18
N CYS A 112 6.82 0.73 13.63
CA CYS A 112 5.54 0.49 12.96
C CYS A 112 4.83 1.80 12.66
N GLY A 113 3.96 1.73 11.67
CA GLY A 113 3.19 2.88 11.24
C GLY A 113 2.14 2.53 10.22
N GLU A 114 1.56 3.58 9.66
CA GLU A 114 0.47 3.51 8.71
C GLU A 114 0.74 4.47 7.55
N PHE A 115 0.54 4.00 6.33
CA PHE A 115 0.41 4.88 5.16
C PHE A 115 -1.06 5.14 4.87
N TYR A 116 -1.41 6.40 4.70
CA TYR A 116 -2.74 6.86 4.36
C TYR A 116 -2.76 7.33 2.91
N PHE A 117 -3.44 6.58 2.06
CA PHE A 117 -3.66 6.91 0.65
C PHE A 117 -5.08 7.44 0.40
N GLY A 118 -5.99 7.29 1.38
CA GLY A 118 -7.38 7.72 1.29
C GLY A 118 -8.34 6.60 0.83
N PRO A 119 -9.64 6.73 1.07
CA PRO A 119 -10.59 5.60 1.03
C PRO A 119 -10.88 5.00 -0.36
N HIS A 120 -10.35 5.56 -1.44
CA HIS A 120 -10.66 5.17 -2.82
C HIS A 120 -9.43 4.71 -3.62
N VAL A 121 -8.42 4.17 -2.93
CA VAL A 121 -7.14 3.74 -3.53
C VAL A 121 -6.93 2.23 -3.55
N SER A 122 -8.02 1.45 -3.48
CA SER A 122 -7.96 -0.03 -3.54
C SER A 122 -7.32 -0.56 -4.82
N TRP A 123 -7.14 0.28 -5.84
CA TRP A 123 -6.47 -0.05 -7.10
C TRP A 123 -4.95 0.06 -7.05
N LEU A 124 -4.37 0.69 -6.02
CA LEU A 124 -2.93 0.85 -5.90
C LEU A 124 -2.23 -0.52 -5.81
N PHE A 125 -2.86 -1.43 -5.08
CA PHE A 125 -2.46 -2.83 -4.91
C PHE A 125 -3.62 -3.75 -5.26
N SER A 126 -3.37 -4.87 -5.95
CA SER A 126 -4.42 -5.86 -6.25
C SER A 126 -4.92 -6.55 -4.98
N GLU A 127 -6.17 -7.00 -4.97
CA GLU A 127 -6.77 -7.77 -3.86
C GLU A 127 -5.95 -9.01 -3.45
N ALA A 128 -5.25 -9.64 -4.40
CA ALA A 128 -4.37 -10.78 -4.14
C ALA A 128 -3.12 -10.41 -3.32
N SER A 129 -2.76 -9.12 -3.24
CA SER A 129 -1.59 -8.62 -2.49
C SER A 129 -1.95 -8.40 -1.03
N THR A 130 -2.17 -9.49 -0.30
CA THR A 130 -2.54 -9.45 1.13
C THR A 130 -1.37 -9.07 2.04
N LEU A 131 -0.15 -9.47 1.66
CA LEU A 131 1.11 -9.14 2.32
C LEU A 131 2.17 -8.84 1.25
N ILE A 132 2.92 -7.76 1.47
CA ILE A 132 4.16 -7.50 0.73
C ILE A 132 5.30 -7.60 1.73
N HIS A 133 6.24 -8.52 1.49
CA HIS A 133 7.40 -8.75 2.35
C HIS A 133 8.66 -8.42 1.56
N LEU A 134 9.38 -7.39 2.02
CA LEU A 134 10.64 -6.95 1.44
C LEU A 134 11.77 -7.33 2.38
N HIS A 135 12.72 -8.10 1.86
CA HIS A 135 14.00 -8.34 2.51
C HIS A 135 14.98 -7.24 2.09
N THR A 136 15.48 -6.44 3.02
CA THR A 136 16.42 -5.33 2.73
C THR A 136 17.84 -5.61 3.20
N ASP A 137 18.07 -6.67 3.97
CA ASP A 137 19.39 -7.06 4.49
C ASP A 137 20.35 -7.55 3.39
N ALA A 138 19.82 -8.17 2.33
CA ALA A 138 20.60 -8.65 1.19
C ALA A 138 20.72 -7.63 0.05
N ARG A 139 20.26 -6.38 0.26
CA ARG A 139 20.11 -5.37 -0.80
C ARG A 139 21.20 -4.31 -0.72
N GLU A 140 22.18 -4.43 -1.61
CA GLU A 140 23.20 -3.40 -1.81
C GLU A 140 22.67 -2.17 -2.55
N ASP A 141 21.47 -2.24 -3.12
CA ASP A 141 20.87 -1.23 -3.99
C ASP A 141 20.03 -0.16 -3.26
N CYS A 142 19.94 -0.19 -1.93
CA CYS A 142 19.19 0.82 -1.18
C CYS A 142 19.82 1.23 0.18
N PRO A 143 21.09 1.69 0.21
CA PRO A 143 21.74 2.16 1.45
C PRO A 143 21.04 3.37 2.09
N GLU A 144 20.26 4.14 1.31
CA GLU A 144 19.50 5.28 1.80
C GLU A 144 18.39 4.88 2.78
N LEU A 145 17.82 3.68 2.63
CA LEU A 145 16.78 3.19 3.53
C LEU A 145 17.34 2.98 4.95
N ASP A 146 18.50 2.33 5.06
CA ASP A 146 19.17 2.12 6.35
C ASP A 146 19.55 3.45 7.00
N ALA A 147 20.09 4.39 6.21
CA ALA A 147 20.41 5.73 6.71
C ALA A 147 19.15 6.45 7.22
N LEU A 148 18.05 6.37 6.47
CA LEU A 148 16.76 6.96 6.85
C LEU A 148 16.21 6.34 8.13
N LEU A 149 16.16 5.01 8.22
CA LEU A 149 15.66 4.29 9.40
C LEU A 149 16.49 4.61 10.65
N ASN A 150 17.82 4.69 10.52
CA ASN A 150 18.69 5.08 11.63
C ASN A 150 18.39 6.49 12.15
N ILE A 151 18.12 7.46 11.26
CA ILE A 151 17.73 8.81 11.67
C ILE A 151 16.32 8.78 12.29
N LEU A 152 15.38 8.08 11.66
CA LEU A 152 13.99 7.99 12.09
C LEU A 152 13.86 7.39 13.50
N VAL A 153 14.58 6.31 13.80
CA VAL A 153 14.61 5.68 15.13
C VAL A 153 15.24 6.59 16.18
N ARG A 154 16.34 7.28 15.84
CA ARG A 154 16.95 8.24 16.77
C ARG A 154 16.00 9.39 17.08
N GLU A 155 15.32 9.92 16.07
CA GLU A 155 14.41 11.04 16.27
C GLU A 155 13.14 10.64 17.04
N SER A 156 12.57 9.47 16.74
CA SER A 156 11.36 8.98 17.42
C SER A 156 11.57 8.77 18.92
N LEU A 157 12.81 8.55 19.36
CA LEU A 157 13.18 8.35 20.76
C LEU A 157 13.75 9.57 21.46
N ALA A 158 14.22 10.59 20.74
CA ALA A 158 15.00 11.69 21.31
C ALA A 158 14.18 12.70 22.14
N GLN A 159 12.85 12.74 21.98
CA GLN A 159 11.92 13.65 22.68
C GLN A 159 12.31 15.14 22.58
N ARG A 160 12.88 15.56 21.44
CA ARG A 160 13.33 16.94 21.20
C ARG A 160 12.24 17.81 20.60
N PRO A 161 12.25 19.13 20.83
CA PRO A 161 11.36 20.06 20.14
C PRO A 161 11.44 19.89 18.63
N GLY A 162 10.29 19.75 17.97
CA GLY A 162 10.20 19.53 16.52
C GLY A 162 10.33 18.07 16.08
N GLY A 163 10.57 17.11 16.99
CA GLY A 163 10.77 15.71 16.64
C GLY A 163 9.61 15.08 15.89
N SER A 164 8.36 15.38 16.25
CA SER A 164 7.18 14.90 15.53
C SER A 164 7.08 15.41 14.08
N ALA A 165 7.56 16.62 13.81
CA ALA A 165 7.61 17.16 12.45
C ALA A 165 8.69 16.46 11.62
N ILE A 166 9.87 16.24 12.21
CA ILE A 166 10.97 15.51 11.55
C ILE A 166 10.56 14.06 11.28
N VAL A 167 10.01 13.35 12.27
CA VAL A 167 9.51 11.96 12.13
C VAL A 167 8.47 11.85 11.02
N ARG A 168 7.56 12.81 10.89
CA ARG A 168 6.58 12.85 9.79
C ARG A 168 7.27 12.96 8.43
N SER A 169 8.17 13.93 8.26
CA SER A 169 8.88 14.12 6.98
C SER A 169 9.76 12.92 6.61
N LEU A 170 10.39 12.29 7.60
CA LEU A 170 11.15 11.05 7.41
C LEU A 170 10.22 9.87 7.06
N GLY A 171 9.04 9.79 7.66
CA GLY A 171 8.02 8.79 7.33
C GLY A 171 7.49 8.95 5.90
N ASP A 172 7.24 10.18 5.45
CA ASP A 172 6.84 10.44 4.06
C ASP A 172 7.98 10.04 3.09
N THR A 173 9.23 10.30 3.47
CA THR A 173 10.40 9.85 2.69
C THR A 173 10.50 8.32 2.66
N LEU A 174 10.23 7.65 3.79
CA LEU A 174 10.20 6.19 3.89
C LEU A 174 9.21 5.61 2.89
N LEU A 175 7.98 6.15 2.82
CA LEU A 175 6.98 5.73 1.84
C LEU A 175 7.54 5.78 0.41
N VAL A 176 8.16 6.90 0.03
CA VAL A 176 8.71 7.07 -1.32
C VAL A 176 9.81 6.04 -1.61
N LEU A 177 10.72 5.78 -0.65
CA LEU A 177 11.76 4.76 -0.81
C LEU A 177 11.18 3.36 -0.96
N LEU A 178 10.18 3.00 -0.14
CA LEU A 178 9.51 1.70 -0.24
C LEU A 178 8.81 1.54 -1.60
N LEU A 179 8.08 2.56 -2.07
CA LEU A 179 7.44 2.52 -3.39
C LEU A 179 8.46 2.41 -4.52
N ARG A 180 9.62 3.08 -4.41
CA ARG A 180 10.72 2.94 -5.38
C ARG A 180 11.27 1.52 -5.41
N MET A 181 11.49 0.90 -4.25
CA MET A 181 11.91 -0.49 -4.18
C MET A 181 10.88 -1.42 -4.82
N LEU A 182 9.58 -1.22 -4.54
CA LEU A 182 8.51 -2.02 -5.13
C LEU A 182 8.45 -1.91 -6.66
N LEU A 183 8.72 -0.72 -7.22
CA LEU A 183 8.79 -0.51 -8.66
C LEU A 183 10.04 -1.16 -9.29
N GLY A 184 11.12 -1.33 -8.51
CA GLY A 184 12.36 -1.98 -8.94
C GLY A 184 12.35 -3.51 -8.82
N GLU A 185 11.34 -4.10 -8.18
CA GLU A 185 11.19 -5.56 -8.11
C GLU A 185 11.06 -6.18 -9.50
N GLN A 186 11.59 -7.39 -9.68
CA GLN A 186 11.38 -8.16 -10.92
C GLN A 186 9.90 -8.48 -11.14
N GLN A 187 9.13 -8.61 -10.05
CA GLN A 187 7.70 -8.83 -10.07
C GLN A 187 7.01 -7.91 -9.07
N PRO A 188 6.77 -6.64 -9.43
CA PRO A 188 6.12 -5.68 -8.55
C PRO A 188 4.73 -6.16 -8.13
N PRO A 189 4.22 -5.76 -6.95
CA PRO A 189 2.88 -6.11 -6.51
C PRO A 189 1.83 -5.77 -7.57
N GLY A 190 0.83 -6.63 -7.74
CA GLY A 190 -0.27 -6.36 -8.68
C GLY A 190 -1.00 -5.05 -8.34
N GLY A 191 -1.74 -4.50 -9.30
CA GLY A 191 -2.37 -3.18 -9.18
C GLY A 191 -1.65 -2.11 -10.00
N LEU A 192 -1.84 -0.82 -9.67
CA LEU A 192 -1.21 0.27 -10.41
C LEU A 192 0.32 0.20 -10.36
N LEU A 193 0.92 -0.21 -9.24
CA LEU A 193 2.38 -0.27 -9.14
C LEU A 193 3.00 -1.19 -10.21
N ARG A 194 2.39 -2.34 -10.49
CA ARG A 194 2.85 -3.20 -11.60
C ARG A 194 2.66 -2.54 -12.96
N LEU A 195 1.56 -1.81 -13.19
CA LEU A 195 1.37 -1.07 -14.45
C LEU A 195 2.42 0.03 -14.63
N MET A 196 2.82 0.68 -13.53
CA MET A 196 3.88 1.69 -13.50
C MET A 196 5.29 1.08 -13.58
N SER A 197 5.46 -0.22 -13.44
CA SER A 197 6.74 -0.88 -13.72
C SER A 197 6.89 -1.29 -15.19
N ASP A 198 5.80 -1.30 -15.96
CA ASP A 198 5.80 -1.73 -17.35
C ASP A 198 6.06 -0.53 -18.28
N GLU A 199 7.25 -0.49 -18.89
CA GLU A 199 7.66 0.58 -19.81
C GLU A 199 6.69 0.80 -20.97
N ARG A 200 5.98 -0.25 -21.42
CA ARG A 200 5.03 -0.16 -22.54
C ARG A 200 3.72 0.46 -22.11
N LEU A 201 3.28 0.21 -20.87
CA LEU A 201 2.01 0.71 -20.34
C LEU A 201 2.12 2.06 -19.65
N MET A 202 3.31 2.41 -19.18
CA MET A 202 3.59 3.67 -18.51
C MET A 202 3.07 4.91 -19.26
N PRO A 203 3.25 5.06 -20.59
CA PRO A 203 2.75 6.25 -21.28
C PRO A 203 1.23 6.40 -21.23
N ALA A 204 0.48 5.30 -21.28
CA ALA A 204 -0.98 5.33 -21.14
C ALA A 204 -1.40 5.66 -19.71
N VAL A 205 -0.74 5.04 -18.72
CA VAL A 205 -0.97 5.31 -17.29
C VAL A 205 -0.73 6.79 -16.96
N LEU A 206 0.41 7.34 -17.41
CA LEU A 206 0.73 8.76 -17.24
C LEU A 206 -0.30 9.68 -17.91
N ALA A 207 -0.75 9.33 -19.11
CA ALA A 207 -1.72 10.15 -19.82
C ALA A 207 -3.07 10.19 -19.09
N VAL A 208 -3.52 9.03 -18.61
CA VAL A 208 -4.76 8.89 -17.83
C VAL A 208 -4.66 9.66 -16.52
N MET A 209 -3.53 9.56 -15.80
CA MET A 209 -3.30 10.33 -14.57
C MET A 209 -3.21 11.84 -14.80
N ALA A 210 -2.68 12.28 -15.95
CA ALA A 210 -2.49 13.71 -16.25
C ALA A 210 -3.78 14.42 -16.68
N THR A 211 -4.67 13.75 -17.41
CA THR A 211 -5.99 14.29 -17.80
C THR A 211 -7.10 13.27 -17.48
N PRO A 212 -7.39 13.08 -16.19
CA PRO A 212 -8.35 12.08 -15.72
C PRO A 212 -9.79 12.32 -16.16
N GLU A 213 -10.14 13.57 -16.47
CA GLU A 213 -11.45 14.00 -16.95
C GLU A 213 -11.73 13.65 -18.42
N GLN A 214 -10.72 13.21 -19.18
CA GLN A 214 -10.94 12.80 -20.57
C GLN A 214 -11.71 11.48 -20.65
N PRO A 215 -12.58 11.30 -21.68
CA PRO A 215 -13.26 10.04 -21.92
C PRO A 215 -12.29 9.03 -22.54
N TRP A 216 -11.44 8.41 -21.72
CA TRP A 216 -10.47 7.43 -22.19
C TRP A 216 -11.17 6.18 -22.72
N THR A 217 -10.94 5.89 -23.99
CA THR A 217 -11.26 4.59 -24.62
C THR A 217 -10.04 3.70 -24.67
N LEU A 218 -10.27 2.41 -24.88
CA LEU A 218 -9.20 1.42 -25.08
C LEU A 218 -8.25 1.84 -26.22
N GLU A 219 -8.80 2.31 -27.33
CA GLU A 219 -8.06 2.77 -28.50
C GLU A 219 -7.21 4.00 -28.17
N SER A 220 -7.78 4.96 -27.42
CA SER A 220 -7.07 6.18 -27.02
C SER A 220 -5.90 5.90 -26.08
N MET A 221 -6.03 4.92 -25.18
CA MET A 221 -4.94 4.48 -24.29
C MET A 221 -3.89 3.65 -25.04
N ALA A 222 -4.32 2.71 -25.90
CA ALA A 222 -3.40 1.90 -26.70
C ALA A 222 -2.54 2.76 -27.63
N ALA A 223 -3.11 3.83 -28.20
CA ALA A 223 -2.38 4.81 -29.00
C ALA A 223 -1.28 5.54 -28.19
N ARG A 224 -1.45 5.67 -26.87
CA ARG A 224 -0.40 6.23 -25.98
C ARG A 224 0.66 5.19 -25.63
N ALA A 225 0.29 3.94 -25.44
CA ALA A 225 1.17 2.84 -25.00
C ALA A 225 2.15 2.31 -26.08
N PHE A 226 2.53 3.12 -27.08
CA PHE A 226 3.36 2.72 -28.23
C PHE A 226 2.90 1.42 -28.94
N PHE A 227 1.61 1.10 -28.91
CA PHE A 227 1.08 -0.02 -29.67
C PHE A 227 0.75 0.42 -31.11
N ILE A 228 1.44 -0.17 -32.09
CA ILE A 228 0.93 -0.23 -33.46
C ILE A 228 -0.33 -1.10 -33.41
N THR A 229 -1.47 -0.55 -33.81
CA THR A 229 -2.84 -1.10 -33.70
C THR A 229 -3.07 -2.48 -34.35
N GLY A 230 -2.05 -3.12 -34.94
CA GLY A 230 -2.13 -4.43 -35.59
C GLY A 230 -1.60 -5.64 -34.80
N HIS A 231 -1.00 -5.46 -33.61
CA HIS A 231 -0.31 -6.55 -32.87
C HIS A 231 -0.84 -6.81 -31.44
N LEU A 232 -2.14 -6.65 -31.22
CA LEU A 232 -2.76 -7.23 -30.02
C LEU A 232 -2.76 -8.77 -30.14
N CYS A 233 -2.44 -9.48 -29.04
CA CYS A 233 -2.96 -10.83 -28.70
C CYS A 233 -2.00 -12.05 -28.55
N PRO A 234 -0.76 -11.97 -28.04
CA PRO A 234 -0.39 -13.06 -27.11
C PRO A 234 0.40 -12.67 -25.84
N SER A 235 1.18 -11.60 -25.85
CA SER A 235 2.07 -11.27 -24.72
C SER A 235 1.35 -10.61 -23.52
N PHE A 236 0.09 -10.24 -23.68
CA PHE A 236 -0.69 -9.46 -22.72
C PHE A 236 -1.49 -10.34 -21.74
N CYS A 237 -1.96 -11.51 -22.19
CA CYS A 237 -2.90 -12.34 -21.44
C CYS A 237 -2.28 -13.14 -20.26
N PRO A 238 -1.01 -13.61 -20.28
CA PRO A 238 -0.46 -14.38 -19.18
C PRO A 238 0.07 -13.55 -17.98
N ARG A 239 0.11 -12.22 -18.08
CA ARG A 239 0.64 -11.34 -17.02
C ARG A 239 -0.42 -10.76 -16.07
N LEU A 240 -1.69 -10.92 -16.41
CA LEU A 240 -2.84 -10.60 -15.56
C LEU A 240 -3.32 -11.89 -14.89
N SER A 241 -3.11 -12.00 -13.57
CA SER A 241 -3.62 -13.13 -12.77
C SER A 241 -5.16 -13.22 -12.85
N PRO A 242 -5.77 -14.43 -12.79
CA PRO A 242 -7.21 -14.62 -12.63
C PRO A 242 -7.85 -13.78 -11.52
N ASP A 243 -7.08 -13.39 -10.50
CA ASP A 243 -7.56 -12.57 -9.38
C ASP A 243 -7.96 -11.15 -9.80
N ALA A 244 -7.36 -10.62 -10.88
CA ALA A 244 -7.76 -9.35 -11.48
C ALA A 244 -9.17 -9.41 -12.11
N ALA A 245 -9.65 -10.61 -12.48
CA ALA A 245 -11.00 -10.80 -13.01
C ALA A 245 -12.08 -10.81 -11.92
N GLY A 246 -11.72 -11.17 -10.67
CA GLY A 246 -12.64 -11.13 -9.51
C GLY A 246 -13.02 -9.71 -9.11
N VAL A 247 -12.09 -8.76 -9.23
CA VAL A 247 -12.29 -7.33 -8.99
C VAL A 247 -13.28 -6.72 -10.00
N ALA A 248 -13.35 -7.26 -11.22
CA ALA A 248 -14.20 -6.77 -12.30
C ALA A 248 -15.70 -7.01 -12.08
N VAL A 249 -16.10 -8.09 -11.39
CA VAL A 249 -17.51 -8.50 -11.24
C VAL A 249 -18.18 -7.86 -10.02
N ALA A 250 -17.43 -7.65 -8.93
CA ALA A 250 -17.98 -7.10 -7.68
C ALA A 250 -18.34 -5.60 -7.78
N VAL A 251 -17.68 -4.86 -8.68
CA VAL A 251 -17.90 -3.42 -8.87
C VAL A 251 -19.06 -3.12 -9.83
N ALA A 252 -19.41 -4.04 -10.73
CA ALA A 252 -20.49 -3.84 -11.70
C ALA A 252 -21.91 -3.92 -11.09
N ASN A 253 -22.10 -4.61 -9.95
CA ASN A 253 -23.44 -4.92 -9.40
C ASN A 253 -23.61 -4.47 -7.94
N GLY A 254 -23.50 -3.17 -7.67
CA GLY A 254 -23.91 -2.62 -6.38
C GLY A 254 -25.30 -3.15 -5.95
N ALA A 255 -25.31 -3.97 -4.89
CA ALA A 255 -26.45 -4.62 -4.21
C ALA A 255 -26.99 -5.96 -4.80
N GLY A 256 -27.00 -7.01 -3.95
CA GLY A 256 -27.93 -8.14 -4.03
C GLY A 256 -27.31 -9.56 -4.07
N ARG A 257 -27.82 -10.46 -3.21
CA ARG A 257 -27.40 -11.87 -2.97
C ARG A 257 -27.17 -12.72 -4.24
N PRO A 258 -26.33 -13.78 -4.20
CA PRO A 258 -26.15 -14.69 -5.33
C PRO A 258 -27.38 -15.60 -5.50
N ALA A 259 -27.96 -15.61 -6.69
CA ALA A 259 -28.84 -16.66 -7.16
C ALA A 259 -28.04 -17.64 -8.02
N ALA A 260 -28.32 -18.93 -7.86
CA ALA A 260 -27.54 -20.02 -8.44
C ALA A 260 -28.00 -20.45 -9.85
N ALA A 261 -27.08 -21.15 -10.53
CA ALA A 261 -27.24 -22.15 -11.61
C ALA A 261 -27.29 -21.65 -13.09
N PRO A 262 -27.08 -22.53 -14.10
CA PRO A 262 -26.12 -23.64 -14.26
C PRO A 262 -25.42 -23.68 -15.64
N GLY A 263 -24.47 -24.61 -15.84
CA GLY A 263 -24.24 -25.28 -17.13
C GLY A 263 -23.12 -24.74 -18.04
N ALA A 264 -22.16 -25.60 -18.35
CA ALA A 264 -20.94 -25.34 -19.11
C ALA A 264 -21.13 -25.28 -20.64
N SER A 265 -20.30 -24.51 -21.35
CA SER A 265 -19.25 -25.02 -22.28
C SER A 265 -18.69 -23.93 -23.22
N ASP A 266 -17.39 -24.07 -23.52
CA ASP A 266 -16.53 -23.45 -24.54
C ASP A 266 -16.01 -21.98 -24.43
N GLN A 267 -14.67 -21.90 -24.32
CA GLN A 267 -13.77 -20.72 -24.39
C GLN A 267 -13.14 -20.62 -25.81
N PRO A 268 -12.28 -19.64 -26.21
CA PRO A 268 -11.89 -18.36 -25.62
C PRO A 268 -11.75 -17.24 -26.70
N ARG A 269 -12.74 -16.36 -26.89
CA ARG A 269 -12.54 -15.09 -27.64
C ARG A 269 -13.04 -13.83 -26.92
N GLY A 270 -13.81 -14.00 -25.84
CA GLY A 270 -14.37 -12.89 -25.05
C GLY A 270 -13.47 -12.36 -23.94
N HIS A 271 -12.47 -13.10 -23.47
CA HIS A 271 -11.78 -12.78 -22.21
C HIS A 271 -10.87 -11.54 -22.28
N CYS A 272 -10.16 -11.31 -23.38
CA CYS A 272 -9.27 -10.13 -23.52
C CYS A 272 -10.03 -8.79 -23.55
N ARG A 273 -11.29 -8.78 -24.03
CA ARG A 273 -12.11 -7.56 -24.13
C ARG A 273 -12.72 -7.19 -22.77
N THR A 274 -13.08 -8.19 -21.96
CA THR A 274 -13.61 -8.01 -20.60
C THR A 274 -12.54 -7.61 -19.59
N LEU A 275 -11.32 -8.12 -19.72
CA LEU A 275 -10.17 -7.79 -18.84
C LEU A 275 -9.66 -6.35 -19.01
N TRP A 276 -9.70 -5.79 -20.22
CA TRP A 276 -9.25 -4.40 -20.49
C TRP A 276 -10.29 -3.33 -20.14
N LEU A 277 -11.58 -3.62 -20.31
CA LEU A 277 -12.66 -2.73 -19.84
C LEU A 277 -12.63 -2.56 -18.31
N SER A 278 -12.06 -3.53 -17.58
CA SER A 278 -11.92 -3.50 -16.13
C SER A 278 -10.77 -2.61 -15.63
N VAL A 279 -9.57 -2.65 -16.24
CA VAL A 279 -8.44 -1.78 -15.82
C VAL A 279 -8.68 -0.32 -16.22
N ALA A 280 -9.25 -0.11 -17.41
CA ALA A 280 -9.66 1.21 -17.88
C ALA A 280 -10.77 1.81 -17.01
N GLY A 281 -11.79 1.02 -16.67
CA GLY A 281 -12.89 1.44 -15.80
C GLY A 281 -12.43 1.76 -14.38
N VAL A 282 -11.53 0.94 -13.81
CA VAL A 282 -10.95 1.17 -12.48
C VAL A 282 -10.10 2.45 -12.46
N LEU A 283 -9.26 2.69 -13.48
CA LEU A 283 -8.50 3.95 -13.59
C LEU A 283 -9.43 5.15 -13.80
N LEU A 284 -10.48 5.04 -14.62
CA LEU A 284 -11.41 6.15 -14.87
C LEU A 284 -12.24 6.51 -13.64
N GLU A 285 -12.82 5.52 -12.93
CA GLU A 285 -13.62 5.77 -11.72
C GLU A 285 -12.77 6.23 -10.53
N ALA A 286 -11.56 5.66 -10.38
CA ALA A 286 -10.59 6.08 -9.37
C ALA A 286 -10.23 7.56 -9.52
N LEU A 287 -10.00 7.97 -10.76
CA LEU A 287 -9.56 9.31 -11.07
C LEU A 287 -10.72 10.32 -11.09
N GLN A 288 -11.92 9.92 -11.55
CA GLN A 288 -13.12 10.75 -11.43
C GLN A 288 -13.45 11.04 -9.96
N ASN A 289 -13.40 10.04 -9.07
CA ASN A 289 -13.65 10.25 -7.64
C ASN A 289 -12.58 11.10 -6.94
N ALA A 290 -11.32 11.05 -7.39
CA ALA A 290 -10.25 11.91 -6.89
C ALA A 290 -10.45 13.38 -7.32
N LEU A 291 -10.81 13.62 -8.59
CA LEU A 291 -11.10 14.95 -9.15
C LEU A 291 -12.31 15.64 -8.52
N TRP A 292 -13.39 14.91 -8.22
CA TRP A 292 -14.59 15.48 -7.59
C TRP A 292 -14.32 16.07 -6.19
N ARG A 293 -13.29 15.61 -5.48
CA ARG A 293 -12.90 16.16 -4.17
C ARG A 293 -12.20 17.51 -4.26
N ASP A 294 -11.47 17.77 -5.35
CA ASP A 294 -10.78 19.05 -5.55
C ASP A 294 -11.76 20.14 -6.02
N ALA A 295 -12.73 19.77 -6.85
CA ALA A 295 -13.86 20.64 -7.20
C ALA A 295 -14.70 21.06 -5.98
N GLY A 296 -14.84 20.18 -4.97
CA GLY A 296 -15.53 20.49 -3.71
C GLY A 296 -14.77 21.41 -2.75
N ARG A 297 -13.43 21.47 -2.83
CA ARG A 297 -12.60 22.40 -2.02
C ARG A 297 -12.51 23.79 -2.62
N VAL A 298 -12.60 23.92 -3.94
CA VAL A 298 -12.66 25.23 -4.62
C VAL A 298 -14.04 25.89 -4.46
N ALA A 299 -15.11 25.11 -4.28
CA ALA A 299 -16.47 25.61 -4.11
C ALA A 299 -16.83 26.14 -2.70
N THR A 300 -15.93 26.05 -1.70
CA THR A 300 -16.21 26.53 -0.32
C THR A 300 -15.35 27.73 0.13
N GLY A 301 -14.65 28.39 -0.80
CA GLY A 301 -14.00 29.67 -0.56
C GLY A 301 -14.84 30.86 -1.09
N LEU A 302 -15.13 31.83 -0.21
CA LEU A 302 -15.98 33.04 -0.34
C LEU A 302 -17.47 32.82 0.01
N ALA A 303 -18.11 33.50 0.98
CA ALA A 303 -17.80 34.61 1.91
C ALA A 303 -19.00 34.75 2.92
N PRO A 304 -19.20 35.86 3.68
CA PRO A 304 -18.39 36.50 4.73
C PRO A 304 -19.02 36.38 6.14
N ARG A 305 -18.29 36.83 7.17
CA ARG A 305 -18.77 37.07 8.54
C ARG A 305 -19.98 38.00 8.60
N VAL A 306 -20.98 37.67 9.42
CA VAL A 306 -21.82 38.66 10.14
C VAL A 306 -21.97 38.20 11.59
N SER A 307 -21.52 39.05 12.52
CA SER A 307 -21.76 38.94 13.95
C SER A 307 -23.24 39.19 14.27
N ARG A 308 -23.79 38.56 15.33
CA ARG A 308 -24.50 39.26 16.41
C ARG A 308 -24.99 38.30 17.51
N ARG A 309 -24.61 38.67 18.73
CA ARG A 309 -25.18 38.41 20.07
C ARG A 309 -25.23 36.97 20.59
#